data_AF-A0A6N8HYQ4-F1
#
_entry.id   AF-A0A6N8HYQ4-F1
#
_cell.length_a   1.000
_cell.length_b   1.000
_cell.length_c   1.000
_cell.angle_alpha   90.00
_cell.angle_beta   90.00
_cell.angle_gamma   90.00
#
_symmetry.space_group_name_H-M   'P 1'
#
loop_
_entity.id
_entity.type
_entity.pdbx_description
1 polymer ?
#
loop_
_entity_poly.entity_id
_entity_poly.type
_entity_poly.pdbx_seq_one_letter_code
_entity_poly.pdbx_strand_id
1 'polypeptide(L)'
;MCCRIKRKNFRFAHWYLTSVRGIDPEIVRFFMGQKMIYQEEKHSNCVFVGYDSDGTAKYCAMRAASEKSSFKMDAENSDKSYPFFHEGKSDLLIVSESPIDLMCHATLAKVYYSLDWTRDHRVSLDCLWDGALERYLKNHPQIKRLVFAVDNDYLSRNKNGVLTNWGQRIAAKWCKKYSAKGYECAVHRPHLKDFNLDLTEMRKGRTPNDLDRQRESELQAEFERDAAEDPTEEQDSEDELSL
;
A
#
# COMPACT_ATOMS: atom_id res chain seq x y z
N MET A 1 24.23 -4.28 9.71
CA MET A 1 24.13 -3.07 8.85
C MET A 1 23.31 -3.42 7.62
N CYS A 2 22.06 -2.97 7.62
CA CYS A 2 20.94 -3.53 6.84
C CYS A 2 21.00 -3.34 5.30
N CYS A 3 21.94 -2.55 4.77
CA CYS A 3 22.25 -2.58 3.34
C CYS A 3 23.69 -2.05 3.14
N ARG A 4 24.65 -2.93 2.84
CA ARG A 4 26.07 -2.59 2.74
C ARG A 4 26.45 -1.85 1.44
N ILE A 5 25.55 -1.84 0.45
CA ILE A 5 25.87 -1.35 -0.89
C ILE A 5 24.85 -0.29 -1.30
N LYS A 6 25.18 0.97 -1.03
CA LYS A 6 24.38 2.13 -1.40
C LYS A 6 25.03 2.84 -2.58
N ARG A 7 24.26 3.11 -3.63
CA ARG A 7 24.74 3.94 -4.74
C ARG A 7 24.95 5.38 -4.25
N LYS A 8 26.02 6.06 -4.68
CA LYS A 8 26.26 7.48 -4.37
C LYS A 8 25.22 8.43 -4.99
N ASN A 9 24.47 7.94 -5.98
CA ASN A 9 23.49 8.70 -6.76
C ASN A 9 22.14 7.99 -6.76
N PHE A 10 21.09 8.68 -6.30
CA PHE A 10 19.74 8.15 -6.15
C PHE A 10 18.79 8.52 -7.31
N ARG A 11 19.35 8.99 -8.44
CA ARG A 11 18.56 9.50 -9.58
C ARG A 11 17.53 8.50 -10.12
N PHE A 12 17.82 7.20 -10.14
CA PHE A 12 16.89 6.22 -10.69
C PHE A 12 15.73 5.95 -9.71
N ALA A 13 16.02 5.78 -8.42
CA ALA A 13 14.97 5.66 -7.41
C ALA A 13 14.09 6.92 -7.37
N HIS A 14 14.68 8.11 -7.46
CA HIS A 14 13.93 9.36 -7.53
C HIS A 14 13.04 9.39 -8.77
N TRP A 15 13.61 9.17 -9.96
CA TRP A 15 12.87 9.13 -11.21
C TRP A 15 11.72 8.11 -11.17
N TYR A 16 11.97 6.91 -10.67
CA TYR A 16 10.94 5.88 -10.56
C TYR A 16 9.79 6.34 -9.65
N LEU A 17 10.10 6.81 -8.43
CA LEU A 17 9.08 7.25 -7.49
C LEU A 17 8.29 8.47 -8.00
N THR A 18 8.93 9.42 -8.70
CA THR A 18 8.25 10.62 -9.19
C THR A 18 7.56 10.42 -10.53
N SER A 19 8.27 9.88 -11.51
CA SER A 19 7.82 9.83 -12.91
C SER A 19 7.00 8.59 -13.23
N VAL A 20 7.27 7.47 -12.57
CA VAL A 20 6.51 6.22 -12.76
C VAL A 20 5.40 6.10 -11.72
N ARG A 21 5.73 6.31 -10.44
CA ARG A 21 4.75 6.19 -9.34
C ARG A 21 3.96 7.47 -9.08
N GLY A 22 4.27 8.59 -9.74
CA GLY A 22 3.50 9.83 -9.67
C GLY A 22 3.59 10.61 -8.36
N ILE A 23 4.47 10.18 -7.44
CA ILE A 23 4.64 10.78 -6.10
C ILE A 23 5.21 12.19 -6.25
N ASP A 24 4.72 13.12 -5.44
CA ASP A 24 5.22 14.49 -5.43
C ASP A 24 6.74 14.54 -5.17
N PRO A 25 7.52 15.24 -6.02
CA PRO A 25 8.98 15.27 -5.86
C PRO A 25 9.46 15.81 -4.52
N GLU A 26 8.71 16.71 -3.87
CA GLU A 26 9.08 17.22 -2.54
C GLU A 26 8.99 16.13 -1.47
N ILE A 27 7.94 15.29 -1.53
CA ILE A 27 7.73 14.18 -0.61
C ILE A 27 8.85 13.13 -0.79
N VAL A 28 9.19 12.78 -2.03
CA VAL A 28 10.32 11.87 -2.31
C VAL A 28 11.63 12.43 -1.76
N ARG A 29 11.91 13.72 -2.02
CA ARG A 29 13.13 14.38 -1.53
C ARG A 29 13.18 14.44 0.00
N PHE A 30 12.05 14.66 0.66
CA PHE A 30 11.96 14.65 2.12
C PHE A 30 12.46 13.31 2.67
N PHE A 31 11.89 12.19 2.24
CA PHE A 31 12.28 10.86 2.75
C PHE A 31 13.70 10.45 2.34
N MET A 32 14.17 10.87 1.16
CA MET A 32 15.59 10.69 0.77
C MET A 32 16.53 11.51 1.67
N GLY A 33 16.16 12.75 2.00
CA GLY A 33 16.92 13.61 2.91
C GLY A 33 16.96 13.05 4.33
N GLN A 34 15.87 12.45 4.78
CA GLN A 34 15.77 11.68 6.03
C GLN A 34 16.46 10.32 5.97
N LYS A 35 17.16 10.01 4.87
CA LYS A 35 17.89 8.75 4.75
C LYS A 35 16.95 7.52 4.85
N MET A 36 15.67 7.66 4.56
CA MET A 36 14.70 6.56 4.61
C MET A 36 14.49 5.89 3.26
N ILE A 37 14.90 6.54 2.16
CA ILE A 37 14.86 6.00 0.81
C ILE A 37 16.26 6.01 0.21
N TYR A 38 16.66 4.88 -0.39
CA TYR A 38 17.91 4.77 -1.15
C TYR A 38 17.71 3.97 -2.44
N GLN A 39 18.77 3.97 -3.25
CA GLN A 39 18.92 3.10 -4.40
C GLN A 39 20.01 2.06 -4.11
N GLU A 40 19.63 0.79 -4.20
CA GLU A 40 20.56 -0.34 -4.17
C GLU A 40 21.42 -0.34 -5.45
N GLU A 41 22.70 -0.69 -5.35
CA GLU A 41 23.62 -0.56 -6.49
C GLU A 41 23.41 -1.63 -7.57
N LYS A 42 23.22 -2.89 -7.17
CA LYS A 42 23.26 -4.04 -8.11
C LYS A 42 22.11 -4.04 -9.09
N HIS A 43 20.89 -3.83 -8.61
CA HIS A 43 19.67 -3.90 -9.42
C HIS A 43 18.92 -2.57 -9.50
N SER A 44 19.44 -1.51 -8.88
CA SER A 44 18.76 -0.21 -8.79
C SER A 44 17.39 -0.28 -8.12
N ASN A 45 17.19 -1.26 -7.22
CA ASN A 45 16.00 -1.37 -6.41
C ASN A 45 15.83 -0.13 -5.52
N CYS A 46 14.58 0.25 -5.27
CA CYS A 46 14.24 1.20 -4.22
C CYS A 46 14.35 0.49 -2.87
N VAL A 47 15.08 1.10 -1.94
CA VAL A 47 15.23 0.60 -0.57
C VAL A 47 14.53 1.54 0.38
N PHE A 48 13.60 1.02 1.18
CA PHE A 48 12.86 1.74 2.20
C PHE A 48 13.34 1.28 3.58
N VAL A 49 13.67 2.23 4.46
CA VAL A 49 14.36 1.93 5.71
C VAL A 49 13.54 2.41 6.92
N GLY A 50 13.44 1.53 7.92
CA GLY A 50 12.93 1.84 9.25
C GLY A 50 14.09 1.99 10.24
N TYR A 51 14.02 3.04 11.05
CA TYR A 51 15.04 3.43 12.04
C TYR A 51 14.51 3.27 13.46
N ASP A 52 15.40 2.97 14.41
CA ASP A 52 15.12 3.15 15.83
C ASP A 52 15.33 4.62 16.27
N SER A 53 15.09 4.89 17.55
CA SER A 53 15.24 6.23 18.15
C SER A 53 16.66 6.77 18.08
N ASP A 54 17.66 5.89 17.97
CA ASP A 54 19.07 6.26 17.91
C ASP A 54 19.54 6.50 16.46
N GLY A 55 18.62 6.41 15.48
CA GLY A 55 18.93 6.55 14.05
C GLY A 55 19.63 5.32 13.47
N THR A 56 19.56 4.16 14.13
CA THR A 56 20.10 2.89 13.62
C THR A 56 19.08 2.21 12.74
N ALA A 57 19.48 1.83 11.52
CA ALA A 57 18.61 1.09 10.61
C ALA A 57 18.31 -0.31 11.15
N LYS A 58 17.03 -0.62 11.36
CA LYS A 58 16.54 -1.91 11.88
C LYS A 58 15.75 -2.71 10.85
N TYR A 59 15.19 -2.04 9.85
CA TYR A 59 14.35 -2.64 8.83
C TYR A 59 14.73 -2.08 7.46
N CYS A 60 14.81 -2.95 6.44
CA CYS A 60 14.97 -2.51 5.06
C CYS A 60 14.14 -3.37 4.11
N ALA A 61 13.18 -2.74 3.41
CA ALA A 61 12.47 -3.34 2.29
C ALA A 61 13.12 -2.93 0.97
N MET A 62 13.50 -3.90 0.15
CA MET A 62 13.91 -3.72 -1.23
C MET A 62 12.71 -3.99 -2.16
N ARG A 63 12.50 -3.08 -3.10
CA ARG A 63 11.45 -3.15 -4.11
C ARG A 63 12.04 -2.89 -5.48
N ALA A 64 11.62 -3.66 -6.49
CA ALA A 64 11.97 -3.34 -7.87
C ALA A 64 11.56 -1.90 -8.22
N ALA A 65 12.49 -1.16 -8.82
CA ALA A 65 12.19 0.14 -9.42
C ALA A 65 11.73 -0.06 -10.88
N SER A 66 10.71 -0.90 -11.08
CA SER A 66 10.18 -1.28 -12.40
C SER A 66 8.71 -1.68 -12.28
N GLU A 67 7.90 -1.34 -13.29
CA GLU A 67 6.50 -1.80 -13.40
C GLU A 67 6.43 -3.26 -13.85
N LYS A 68 7.50 -3.79 -14.46
CA LYS A 68 7.56 -5.15 -15.02
C LYS A 68 8.03 -6.20 -14.01
N SER A 69 8.35 -5.81 -12.78
CA SER A 69 8.88 -6.70 -11.77
C SER A 69 8.14 -6.52 -10.45
N SER A 70 7.68 -7.64 -9.89
CA SER A 70 7.07 -7.72 -8.57
C SER A 70 8.08 -8.06 -7.48
N PHE A 71 9.38 -7.89 -7.73
CA PHE A 71 10.43 -8.22 -6.75
C PHE A 71 10.25 -7.39 -5.46
N LYS A 72 10.09 -8.13 -4.35
CA LYS A 72 10.01 -7.61 -2.99
C LYS A 72 10.85 -8.50 -2.10
N MET A 73 11.79 -7.93 -1.36
CA MET A 73 12.63 -8.68 -0.43
C MET A 73 13.00 -7.79 0.75
N ASP A 74 12.98 -8.36 1.95
CA ASP A 74 13.51 -7.68 3.13
C ASP A 74 14.99 -8.01 3.27
N ALA A 75 15.80 -7.06 3.73
CA ALA A 75 17.19 -7.33 4.01
C ALA A 75 17.33 -8.30 5.18
N GLU A 76 18.41 -9.08 5.18
CA GLU A 76 18.71 -10.03 6.25
C GLU A 76 18.74 -9.35 7.63
N ASN A 77 18.13 -9.98 8.63
CA ASN A 77 17.96 -9.45 9.99
C ASN A 77 17.07 -8.19 10.10
N SER A 78 16.19 -7.95 9.13
CA SER A 78 15.19 -6.88 9.21
C SER A 78 14.16 -7.15 10.30
N ASP A 79 13.98 -6.21 11.22
CA ASP A 79 12.91 -6.21 12.22
C ASP A 79 11.74 -5.35 11.74
N LYS A 80 10.71 -6.00 11.20
CA LYS A 80 9.50 -5.35 10.65
C LYS A 80 8.74 -4.48 11.65
N SER A 81 9.01 -4.59 12.95
CA SER A 81 8.37 -3.71 13.92
C SER A 81 8.89 -2.28 13.87
N TYR A 82 9.98 -1.99 13.14
CA TYR A 82 10.45 -0.63 12.89
C TYR A 82 9.94 -0.14 11.53
N PRO A 83 8.87 0.69 11.50
CA PRO A 83 8.23 1.05 10.25
C PRO A 83 9.04 2.07 9.44
N PHE A 84 8.68 2.18 8.16
CA PHE A 84 8.88 3.40 7.41
C PHE A 84 7.73 4.37 7.76
N PHE A 85 8.05 5.59 8.20
CA PHE A 85 7.04 6.53 8.71
C PHE A 85 7.39 7.99 8.43
N HIS A 86 6.36 8.84 8.50
CA HIS A 86 6.48 10.28 8.69
C HIS A 86 5.89 10.65 10.04
N GLU A 87 6.65 11.37 10.86
CA GLU A 87 6.18 11.85 12.16
C GLU A 87 5.48 13.21 12.00
N GLY A 88 4.18 13.22 12.31
CA GLY A 88 3.36 14.42 12.34
C GLY A 88 3.34 15.06 13.72
N LYS A 89 2.41 16.01 13.89
CA LYS A 89 2.19 16.72 15.16
C LYS A 89 0.75 16.60 15.69
N SER A 90 -0.17 16.09 14.87
CA SER A 90 -1.56 15.89 15.28
C SER A 90 -1.75 14.60 16.09
N ASP A 91 -2.97 14.38 16.57
CA ASP A 91 -3.41 13.16 17.23
C ASP A 91 -3.88 12.07 16.24
N LEU A 92 -3.71 12.28 14.93
CA LEU A 92 -4.12 11.36 13.87
C LEU A 92 -2.94 10.60 13.29
N LEU A 93 -3.09 9.28 13.16
CA LEU A 93 -2.19 8.39 12.44
C LEU A 93 -2.89 7.72 11.26
N ILE A 94 -2.31 7.88 10.08
CA ILE A 94 -2.70 7.17 8.86
C ILE A 94 -1.79 5.94 8.70
N VAL A 95 -2.40 4.77 8.52
CA VAL A 95 -1.71 3.48 8.44
C VAL A 95 -1.86 2.92 7.03
N SER A 96 -0.75 2.82 6.31
CA SER A 96 -0.70 2.33 4.93
C SER A 96 -0.04 0.96 4.82
N GLU A 97 -0.36 0.23 3.76
CA GLU A 97 0.20 -1.11 3.54
C GLU A 97 1.68 -1.06 3.13
N SER A 98 2.07 -0.10 2.29
CA SER A 98 3.46 0.01 1.83
C SER A 98 4.04 1.43 1.92
N PRO A 99 5.38 1.59 1.86
CA PRO A 99 6.01 2.90 1.84
C PRO A 99 5.61 3.74 0.62
N ILE A 100 5.32 3.07 -0.51
CA ILE A 100 4.86 3.73 -1.73
C ILE A 100 3.45 4.27 -1.51
N ASP A 101 2.53 3.47 -0.95
CA ASP A 101 1.16 3.91 -0.69
C ASP A 101 1.10 5.05 0.32
N LEU A 102 1.95 5.02 1.35
CA LEU A 102 2.12 6.13 2.29
C LEU A 102 2.45 7.44 1.56
N MET A 103 3.43 7.40 0.66
CA MET A 103 3.84 8.59 -0.11
C MET A 103 2.80 9.00 -1.16
N CYS A 104 2.07 8.04 -1.74
CA CYS A 104 0.97 8.33 -2.66
C CYS A 104 -0.19 9.01 -1.93
N HIS A 105 -0.57 8.51 -0.75
CA HIS A 105 -1.57 9.14 0.12
C HIS A 105 -1.16 10.57 0.53
N ALA A 106 0.11 10.77 0.90
CA ALA A 106 0.64 12.09 1.18
C ALA A 106 0.58 13.02 -0.05
N THR A 107 0.86 12.50 -1.25
CA THR A 107 0.73 13.24 -2.51
C THR A 107 -0.71 13.63 -2.80
N LEU A 108 -1.66 12.70 -2.64
CA LEU A 108 -3.09 12.95 -2.81
C LEU A 108 -3.58 14.04 -1.85
N ALA A 109 -3.22 13.94 -0.57
CA ALA A 109 -3.51 14.96 0.44
C ALA A 109 -3.01 16.35 0.03
N LYS A 110 -1.75 16.45 -0.39
CA LYS A 110 -1.12 17.72 -0.81
C LYS A 110 -1.74 18.29 -2.08
N VAL A 111 -1.79 17.49 -3.14
CA VAL A 111 -2.02 17.97 -4.51
C VAL A 111 -3.50 18.06 -4.84
N TYR A 112 -4.31 17.09 -4.42
CA TYR A 112 -5.71 16.99 -4.84
C TYR A 112 -6.70 17.45 -3.77
N TYR A 113 -6.32 17.38 -2.49
CA TYR A 113 -7.16 17.82 -1.38
C TYR A 113 -6.68 19.12 -0.73
N SER A 114 -5.57 19.69 -1.19
CA SER A 114 -4.97 20.93 -0.67
C SER A 114 -4.74 20.90 0.84
N LEU A 115 -4.39 19.74 1.38
CA LEU A 115 -4.10 19.52 2.80
C LEU A 115 -2.58 19.57 3.05
N ASP A 116 -2.21 19.99 4.26
CA ASP A 116 -0.83 19.84 4.74
C ASP A 116 -0.54 18.36 5.03
N TRP A 117 0.19 17.71 4.13
CA TRP A 117 0.56 16.29 4.25
C TRP A 117 1.48 16.02 5.45
N THR A 118 2.15 17.03 6.00
CA THR A 118 3.10 16.88 7.11
C THR A 118 2.43 16.91 8.48
N ARG A 119 1.19 17.40 8.55
CA ARG A 119 0.43 17.60 9.79
C ARG A 119 0.23 16.30 10.59
N ASP A 120 -0.25 15.26 9.92
CA ASP A 120 -0.64 14.00 10.56
C ASP A 120 0.47 12.95 10.46
N HIS A 121 0.51 12.03 11.44
CA HIS A 121 1.44 10.92 11.40
C HIS A 121 1.07 9.95 10.27
N ARG A 122 2.08 9.32 9.67
CA ARG A 122 1.87 8.29 8.64
C ARG A 122 2.82 7.13 8.88
N VAL A 123 2.33 5.89 8.83
CA VAL A 123 3.14 4.69 9.02
C VAL A 123 2.86 3.68 7.92
N SER A 124 3.90 3.04 7.41
CA SER A 124 3.80 1.89 6.52
C SER A 124 4.10 0.62 7.31
N LEU A 125 3.21 -0.38 7.21
CA LEU A 125 3.40 -1.67 7.86
C LEU A 125 4.19 -2.67 7.00
N ASP A 126 4.25 -2.44 5.69
CA ASP A 126 4.87 -3.32 4.68
C ASP A 126 4.35 -4.78 4.67
N CYS A 127 3.23 -5.01 5.36
CA CYS A 127 2.52 -6.28 5.45
C CYS A 127 1.20 -6.10 6.21
N LEU A 128 0.39 -7.17 6.27
CA LEU A 128 -0.84 -7.23 7.06
C LEU A 128 -0.60 -7.68 8.53
N TRP A 129 0.56 -7.35 9.09
CA TRP A 129 0.89 -7.55 10.50
C TRP A 129 1.09 -6.19 11.19
N ASP A 130 0.46 -5.99 12.35
CA ASP A 130 0.33 -4.68 12.99
C ASP A 130 1.38 -4.41 14.10
N GLY A 131 2.42 -5.22 14.22
CA GLY A 131 3.45 -5.01 15.24
C GLY A 131 4.21 -3.69 15.08
N ALA A 132 4.38 -3.19 13.86
CA ALA A 132 4.96 -1.87 13.61
C ALA A 132 4.04 -0.74 14.10
N LEU A 133 2.72 -0.90 13.94
CA LEU A 133 1.72 0.02 14.47
C LEU A 133 1.74 0.03 16.00
N GLU A 134 1.77 -1.14 16.64
CA GLU A 134 1.85 -1.24 18.10
C GLU A 134 3.12 -0.58 18.66
N ARG A 135 4.29 -0.79 18.00
CA ARG A 135 5.52 -0.09 18.38
C ARG A 135 5.37 1.42 18.24
N TYR A 136 4.85 1.90 17.11
CA TYR A 136 4.71 3.32 16.84
C TYR A 136 3.81 4.02 17.87
N LEU A 137 2.64 3.44 18.16
CA LEU A 137 1.69 3.98 19.14
C LEU A 137 2.24 4.01 20.57
N LYS A 138 3.06 3.01 20.96
CA LYS A 138 3.71 3.01 22.28
C LYS A 138 4.60 4.24 22.49
N ASN A 139 5.26 4.69 21.44
CA ASN A 139 6.15 5.86 21.50
C ASN A 139 5.40 7.19 21.29
N HIS A 140 4.12 7.15 20.91
CA HIS A 140 3.34 8.32 20.53
C HIS A 140 1.96 8.33 21.23
N PRO A 141 1.93 8.50 22.57
CA PRO A 141 0.69 8.42 23.36
C PRO A 141 -0.32 9.53 23.06
N GLN A 142 0.10 10.60 22.36
CA GLN A 142 -0.76 11.69 21.91
C GLN A 142 -1.75 11.26 20.81
N ILE A 143 -1.47 10.18 20.08
CA ILE A 143 -2.35 9.71 19.00
C ILE A 143 -3.63 9.13 19.60
N LYS A 144 -4.78 9.59 19.08
CA LYS A 144 -6.13 9.16 19.50
C LYS A 144 -6.96 8.63 18.33
N ARG A 145 -6.61 9.02 17.11
CA ARG A 145 -7.38 8.72 15.90
C ARG A 145 -6.53 7.92 14.92
N LEU A 146 -7.09 6.85 14.37
CA LEU A 146 -6.44 5.98 13.40
C LEU A 146 -7.26 5.94 12.11
N VAL A 147 -6.58 6.10 10.98
CA VAL A 147 -7.15 5.87 9.64
C VAL A 147 -6.38 4.72 9.00
N PHE A 148 -7.07 3.61 8.75
CA PHE A 148 -6.50 2.49 8.01
C PHE A 148 -6.69 2.70 6.51
N ALA A 149 -5.58 2.93 5.82
CA ALA A 149 -5.46 3.28 4.41
C ALA A 149 -4.66 2.19 3.68
N VAL A 150 -5.15 0.96 3.75
CA VAL A 150 -4.57 -0.25 3.12
C VAL A 150 -5.27 -0.62 1.82
N ASP A 151 -4.69 -1.58 1.10
CA ASP A 151 -5.08 -1.95 -0.25
C ASP A 151 -6.56 -2.36 -0.35
N ASN A 152 -7.13 -2.09 -1.51
CA ASN A 152 -8.46 -2.50 -1.91
C ASN A 152 -8.31 -3.67 -2.89
N ASP A 153 -8.07 -4.86 -2.35
CA ASP A 153 -7.82 -6.11 -3.07
C ASP A 153 -9.08 -6.66 -3.77
N TYR A 154 -9.86 -5.84 -4.47
CA TYR A 154 -11.18 -6.21 -5.01
C TYR A 154 -11.11 -7.27 -6.13
N LEU A 155 -9.97 -7.42 -6.81
CA LEU A 155 -9.73 -8.49 -7.79
C LEU A 155 -8.87 -9.65 -7.27
N SER A 156 -8.41 -9.59 -6.01
CA SER A 156 -7.58 -10.66 -5.46
C SER A 156 -8.43 -11.89 -5.18
N ARG A 157 -7.93 -13.09 -5.50
CA ARG A 157 -8.60 -14.36 -5.20
C ARG A 157 -7.86 -15.12 -4.11
N ASN A 158 -8.59 -15.89 -3.29
CA ASN A 158 -7.99 -16.83 -2.36
C ASN A 158 -7.58 -18.13 -3.08
N LYS A 159 -7.04 -19.10 -2.34
CA LYS A 159 -6.58 -20.40 -2.90
C LYS A 159 -7.68 -21.20 -3.60
N ASN A 160 -8.95 -20.91 -3.32
CA ASN A 160 -10.10 -21.57 -3.90
C ASN A 160 -10.73 -20.74 -5.04
N GLY A 161 -10.03 -19.72 -5.56
CA GLY A 161 -10.53 -18.88 -6.66
C GLY A 161 -11.56 -17.83 -6.25
N VAL A 162 -11.94 -17.73 -4.96
CA VAL A 162 -12.97 -16.78 -4.52
C VAL A 162 -12.38 -15.39 -4.33
N LEU A 163 -13.01 -14.39 -4.95
CA LEU A 163 -12.68 -12.97 -4.76
C LEU A 163 -12.66 -12.61 -3.27
N THR A 164 -11.54 -12.07 -2.81
CA THR A 164 -11.25 -11.82 -1.41
C THR A 164 -10.47 -10.52 -1.27
N ASN A 165 -11.15 -9.51 -0.73
CA ASN A 165 -10.54 -8.21 -0.44
C ASN A 165 -9.78 -8.24 0.89
N TRP A 166 -8.53 -8.71 0.88
CA TRP A 166 -7.71 -8.92 2.08
C TRP A 166 -7.44 -7.62 2.85
N GLY A 167 -6.99 -6.57 2.16
CA GLY A 167 -6.73 -5.26 2.76
C GLY A 167 -7.95 -4.68 3.47
N GLN A 168 -9.14 -4.71 2.86
CA GLN A 168 -10.33 -4.17 3.52
C GLN A 168 -10.84 -5.08 4.66
N ARG A 169 -10.68 -6.40 4.56
CA ARG A 169 -10.99 -7.33 5.66
C ARG A 169 -10.08 -7.10 6.86
N ILE A 170 -8.79 -6.86 6.66
CA ILE A 170 -7.86 -6.59 7.76
C ILE A 170 -8.09 -5.19 8.34
N ALA A 171 -8.40 -4.18 7.52
CA ALA A 171 -8.77 -2.85 7.99
C ALA A 171 -9.97 -2.91 8.95
N ALA A 172 -11.02 -3.66 8.61
CA ALA A 172 -12.16 -3.88 9.49
C ALA A 172 -11.77 -4.58 10.81
N LYS A 173 -10.89 -5.59 10.75
CA LYS A 173 -10.36 -6.26 11.95
C LYS A 173 -9.55 -5.31 12.82
N TRP A 174 -8.71 -4.47 12.23
CA TRP A 174 -7.92 -3.47 12.95
C TRP A 174 -8.80 -2.38 13.55
N CYS A 175 -9.78 -1.84 12.83
CA CYS A 175 -10.79 -0.93 13.40
C CYS A 175 -11.39 -1.54 14.67
N LYS A 176 -11.88 -2.79 14.62
CA LYS A 176 -12.43 -3.46 15.80
C LYS A 176 -11.39 -3.59 16.93
N LYS A 177 -10.17 -4.05 16.61
CA LYS A 177 -9.09 -4.25 17.60
C LYS A 177 -8.71 -2.94 18.29
N TYR A 178 -8.51 -1.85 17.55
CA TYR A 178 -8.01 -0.60 18.09
C TYR A 178 -9.12 0.27 18.69
N SER A 179 -10.36 0.20 18.18
CA SER A 179 -11.50 0.81 18.89
C SER A 179 -11.73 0.18 20.26
N ALA A 180 -11.57 -1.14 20.40
CA ALA A 180 -11.60 -1.79 21.72
C ALA A 180 -10.45 -1.33 22.65
N LYS A 181 -9.36 -0.79 22.10
CA LYS A 181 -8.25 -0.17 22.85
C LYS A 181 -8.46 1.35 23.11
N GLY A 182 -9.61 1.91 22.71
CA GLY A 182 -9.97 3.31 22.95
C GLY A 182 -9.60 4.30 21.85
N TYR A 183 -9.21 3.83 20.64
CA TYR A 183 -8.93 4.71 19.50
C TYR A 183 -10.20 4.95 18.65
N GLU A 184 -10.39 6.18 18.19
CA GLU A 184 -11.33 6.44 17.10
C GLU A 184 -10.73 5.91 15.79
N CYS A 185 -11.45 5.03 15.10
CA CYS A 185 -10.92 4.35 13.92
C CYS A 185 -11.81 4.59 12.71
N ALA A 186 -11.20 4.86 11.56
CA ALA A 186 -11.86 4.92 10.27
C ALA A 186 -11.06 4.14 9.22
N VAL A 187 -11.74 3.75 8.14
CA VAL A 187 -11.10 3.16 6.95
C VAL A 187 -11.14 4.19 5.83
N HIS A 188 -10.00 4.45 5.22
CA HIS A 188 -9.91 5.22 3.99
C HIS A 188 -9.50 4.26 2.87
N ARG A 189 -10.49 3.81 2.11
CA ARG A 189 -10.29 2.83 1.04
C ARG A 189 -9.88 3.55 -0.26
N PRO A 190 -8.81 3.11 -0.96
CA PRO A 190 -8.52 3.62 -2.30
C PRO A 190 -9.64 3.25 -3.29
N HIS A 191 -9.86 4.07 -4.32
CA HIS A 191 -10.90 3.85 -5.32
C HIS A 191 -10.60 2.62 -6.17
N LEU A 192 -9.36 2.50 -6.65
CA LEU A 192 -8.80 1.34 -7.33
C LEU A 192 -8.03 0.47 -6.33
N LYS A 193 -7.10 -0.35 -6.84
CA LYS A 193 -6.44 -1.42 -6.08
C LYS A 193 -5.67 -0.88 -4.88
N ASP A 194 -4.93 0.20 -5.07
CA ASP A 194 -4.07 0.81 -4.05
C ASP A 194 -3.99 2.33 -4.29
N PHE A 195 -3.43 3.07 -3.34
CA PHE A 195 -3.33 4.53 -3.47
C PHE A 195 -2.37 4.97 -4.57
N ASN A 196 -1.45 4.10 -4.99
CA ASN A 196 -0.60 4.42 -6.13
C ASN A 196 -1.37 4.37 -7.46
N LEU A 197 -2.23 3.38 -7.65
CA LEU A 197 -3.05 3.28 -8.84
C LEU A 197 -4.04 4.44 -8.91
N ASP A 198 -4.65 4.81 -7.78
CA ASP A 198 -5.45 6.04 -7.68
C ASP A 198 -4.66 7.27 -8.13
N LEU A 199 -3.48 7.49 -7.52
CA LEU A 199 -2.65 8.66 -7.84
C LEU A 199 -2.24 8.69 -9.31
N THR A 200 -1.80 7.57 -9.87
CA THR A 200 -1.32 7.51 -11.26
C THR A 200 -2.46 7.71 -12.26
N GLU A 201 -3.67 7.21 -12.01
CA GLU A 201 -4.83 7.49 -12.85
C GLU A 201 -5.34 8.94 -12.69
N MET A 202 -5.32 9.49 -11.48
CA MET A 202 -5.66 10.90 -11.27
C MET A 202 -4.67 11.86 -11.94
N ARG A 203 -3.39 11.48 -12.04
CA ARG A 203 -2.37 12.22 -12.81
C ARG A 203 -2.65 12.20 -14.31
N LYS A 204 -3.39 11.20 -14.82
CA LYS A 204 -3.89 11.14 -16.21
C LYS A 204 -5.17 11.95 -16.41
N GLY A 205 -5.65 12.67 -15.38
CA GLY A 205 -6.82 13.53 -15.45
C GLY A 205 -8.13 12.84 -15.05
N ARG A 206 -8.08 11.60 -14.55
CA ARG A 206 -9.28 10.91 -14.04
C ARG A 206 -9.73 11.51 -12.70
N THR A 207 -11.04 11.60 -12.52
CA THR A 207 -11.67 11.98 -11.25
C THR A 207 -11.91 10.74 -10.38
N PRO A 208 -12.13 10.89 -9.06
CA PRO A 208 -12.54 9.78 -8.19
C PRO A 208 -13.72 8.96 -8.74
N ASN A 209 -14.72 9.63 -9.33
CA ASN A 209 -15.86 8.95 -9.96
C ASN A 209 -15.46 8.11 -11.18
N ASP A 210 -14.46 8.54 -11.95
CA ASP A 210 -13.92 7.73 -13.07
C ASP A 210 -13.22 6.49 -12.57
N LEU A 211 -12.53 6.58 -11.44
CA LEU A 211 -11.86 5.46 -10.80
C LEU A 211 -12.87 4.43 -10.26
N ASP A 212 -13.93 4.89 -9.59
CA ASP A 212 -14.99 4.00 -9.11
C ASP A 212 -15.68 3.28 -10.27
N ARG A 213 -15.99 3.98 -11.37
CA ARG A 213 -16.54 3.37 -12.59
C ARG A 213 -15.59 2.34 -13.21
N GLN A 214 -14.28 2.62 -13.22
CA GLN A 214 -13.29 1.66 -13.68
C GLN A 214 -13.31 0.39 -12.81
N ARG A 215 -13.27 0.54 -11.47
CA ARG A 215 -13.34 -0.60 -10.54
C ARG A 215 -14.59 -1.44 -10.80
N GLU A 216 -15.75 -0.80 -10.94
CA GLU A 216 -17.02 -1.47 -11.20
C GLU A 216 -16.99 -2.26 -12.52
N SER A 217 -16.43 -1.67 -13.58
CA SER A 217 -16.26 -2.35 -14.87
C SER A 217 -15.31 -3.54 -14.79
N GLU A 218 -14.22 -3.45 -14.04
CA GLU A 218 -13.27 -4.55 -13.84
C GLU A 218 -13.90 -5.71 -13.06
N LEU A 219 -14.66 -5.40 -12.01
CA LEU A 219 -15.42 -6.40 -11.25
C LEU A 219 -16.49 -7.09 -12.09
N GLN A 220 -17.22 -6.32 -12.90
CA GLN A 220 -18.23 -6.86 -13.81
C GLN A 220 -17.60 -7.85 -14.80
N ALA A 221 -16.45 -7.50 -15.38
CA ALA A 221 -15.74 -8.36 -16.31
C ALA A 221 -15.22 -9.67 -15.66
N GLU A 222 -14.78 -9.62 -14.39
CA GLU A 222 -14.42 -10.84 -13.65
C GLU A 222 -15.64 -11.72 -13.36
N PHE A 223 -16.77 -11.13 -13.00
CA PHE A 223 -18.01 -11.86 -12.78
C PHE A 223 -18.51 -12.56 -14.05
N GLU A 224 -18.47 -11.86 -15.18
CA GLU A 224 -18.84 -12.43 -16.48
C GLU A 224 -17.91 -13.57 -16.92
N ARG A 225 -16.61 -13.47 -16.62
CA ARG A 225 -15.65 -14.55 -16.87
C ARG A 225 -15.96 -15.79 -16.04
N ASP A 226 -16.18 -15.61 -14.73
CA ASP A 226 -16.51 -16.73 -13.84
C ASP A 226 -17.81 -17.43 -14.29
N ALA A 227 -18.80 -16.67 -14.76
CA ALA A 227 -20.06 -17.22 -15.29
C ALA A 227 -19.89 -17.99 -16.62
N ALA A 228 -18.88 -17.67 -17.42
CA ALA A 228 -18.59 -18.35 -18.68
C ALA A 228 -17.73 -19.61 -18.50
N GLU A 229 -17.00 -19.72 -17.39
CA GLU A 229 -16.14 -20.86 -17.06
C GLU A 229 -16.87 -21.98 -16.30
N ASP A 230 -18.07 -21.74 -15.77
CA ASP A 230 -18.98 -22.78 -15.28
C ASP A 230 -19.60 -23.52 -16.50
N PRO A 231 -19.25 -24.79 -16.77
CA PRO A 231 -19.90 -25.52 -17.83
C PRO A 231 -21.36 -25.75 -17.43
N THR A 232 -22.28 -25.36 -18.30
CA THR A 232 -23.60 -25.99 -18.33
C THR A 232 -23.40 -27.48 -18.57
N GLU A 233 -23.35 -28.28 -17.51
CA GLU A 233 -23.62 -29.71 -17.57
C GLU A 233 -25.12 -29.89 -17.86
N GLU A 234 -25.51 -29.63 -19.10
CA GLU A 234 -26.69 -30.24 -19.72
C GLU A 234 -26.17 -31.04 -20.92
N GLN A 235 -25.57 -32.19 -20.59
CA GLN A 235 -25.44 -33.28 -21.54
C GLN A 235 -26.80 -33.97 -21.56
N ASP A 236 -27.75 -33.41 -22.31
CA ASP A 236 -28.96 -34.11 -22.71
C ASP A 236 -28.54 -35.32 -23.55
N SER A 237 -28.40 -36.46 -22.88
CA SER A 237 -28.41 -37.76 -23.54
C SER A 237 -29.84 -38.03 -24.01
N GLU A 238 -30.18 -37.55 -25.20
CA GLU A 238 -31.22 -38.17 -26.02
C GLU A 238 -30.74 -39.57 -26.42
N ASP A 239 -31.04 -40.56 -25.59
CA ASP A 239 -31.04 -41.98 -25.97
C ASP A 239 -31.93 -42.77 -25.00
N GLU A 240 -33.22 -42.81 -25.29
CA GLU A 240 -34.07 -44.01 -25.25
C GLU A 240 -35.54 -43.60 -25.42
N LEU A 241 -36.06 -43.74 -26.65
CA LEU A 241 -37.38 -44.31 -26.94
C LEU A 241 -37.66 -44.22 -28.45
N SER A 242 -37.12 -45.18 -29.21
CA SER A 242 -37.79 -45.62 -30.43
C SER A 242 -37.54 -47.10 -30.71
N LEU A 243 -38.59 -47.88 -30.42
CA LEU A 243 -38.98 -49.21 -30.95
C LEU A 243 -38.12 -50.44 -30.62
#